data_AF-A0A7D9M595-F1
#
_entry.id   AF-A0A7D9M595-F1
#
_cell.length_a   1.000
_cell.length_b   1.000
_cell.length_c   1.000
_cell.angle_alpha   90.00
_cell.angle_beta   90.00
_cell.angle_gamma   90.00
#
_symmetry.space_group_name_H-M   'P 1'
#
loop_
_entity.id
_entity.type
_entity.pdbx_description
1 polymer ?
#
loop_
_entity_poly.entity_id
_entity_poly.type
_entity_poly.pdbx_seq_one_letter_code
_entity_poly.pdbx_strand_id
1 'polypeptide(L)'
;DVQVPVCPLCNKPVPVNRGEPPDIKVGEHIDRDCESDPAKEKRKLNSNRCSAKGCKKKELVPVLCDSCRRNYCLRHRHPQDHDCATARTANYL
;
A
#
# COMPACT_ATOMS: atom_id res chain seq x y z
N ASP A 1 -18.04 22.34 23.96
CA ASP A 1 -18.06 20.88 23.99
C ASP A 1 -17.15 20.36 22.87
N VAL A 2 -16.12 19.57 23.20
CA VAL A 2 -15.19 19.01 22.19
C VAL A 2 -15.57 17.55 22.02
N GLN A 3 -16.30 17.25 20.95
CA GLN A 3 -16.66 15.87 20.61
C GLN A 3 -15.47 15.17 19.96
N VAL A 4 -15.05 14.05 20.53
CA VAL A 4 -13.99 13.20 19.98
C VAL A 4 -14.63 12.16 19.08
N PRO A 5 -14.26 12.07 17.79
CA PRO A 5 -14.83 11.06 16.92
C PRO A 5 -14.39 9.66 17.33
N VAL A 6 -15.23 8.68 17.04
CA VAL A 6 -14.98 7.26 17.29
C VAL A 6 -14.72 6.56 15.96
N CYS A 7 -13.71 5.70 15.90
CA CYS A 7 -13.44 4.90 14.72
C CYS A 7 -14.53 3.84 14.51
N PRO A 8 -15.16 3.76 13.32
CA PRO A 8 -16.26 2.83 13.07
C PRO A 8 -15.82 1.37 12.96
N LEU A 9 -14.52 1.09 12.84
CA LEU A 9 -14.00 -0.27 12.72
C LEU A 9 -13.58 -0.88 14.06
N CYS A 10 -13.03 -0.06 14.97
CA CYS A 10 -12.44 -0.52 16.23
C CYS A 10 -13.13 0.02 17.47
N ASN A 11 -14.09 0.94 17.31
CA ASN A 11 -14.81 1.64 18.38
C ASN A 11 -13.90 2.39 19.38
N LYS A 12 -12.64 2.66 19.03
CA LYS A 12 -11.73 3.47 19.85
C LYS A 12 -11.87 4.97 19.51
N PRO A 13 -11.73 5.87 20.50
CA PRO A 13 -11.71 7.30 20.26
C PRO A 13 -10.46 7.70 19.46
N VAL A 14 -10.63 8.57 18.45
CA VAL A 14 -9.56 9.08 17.60
C VAL A 14 -9.28 10.55 17.97
N PRO A 15 -8.10 10.88 18.50
CA PRO A 15 -7.75 12.26 18.82
C PRO A 15 -7.69 13.14 17.57
N VAL A 16 -8.33 14.32 17.61
CA VAL A 16 -8.34 15.31 16.52
C VAL A 16 -7.91 16.65 17.08
N ASN A 17 -6.93 17.33 16.45
CA ASN A 17 -6.55 18.67 16.90
C ASN A 17 -7.55 19.72 16.41
N ARG A 18 -7.57 20.86 17.09
CA ARG A 18 -8.44 21.98 16.74
C ARG A 18 -8.10 22.50 15.34
N GLY A 19 -9.10 22.53 14.46
CA GLY A 19 -8.94 22.94 13.07
C GLY A 19 -8.66 21.81 12.08
N GLU A 20 -8.46 20.58 12.55
CA GLU A 20 -8.38 19.41 11.67
C GLU A 20 -9.76 18.75 11.50
N PRO A 21 -10.15 18.35 10.28
CA PRO A 21 -11.42 17.68 10.05
C PRO A 21 -11.42 16.26 10.64
N PRO A 22 -12.44 15.87 11.42
CA PRO A 22 -12.55 14.55 12.05
C PRO A 22 -12.44 13.38 11.07
N ASP A 23 -13.05 13.50 9.90
CA ASP A 23 -13.10 12.43 8.88
C ASP A 23 -11.70 12.05 8.39
N ILE A 24 -10.82 13.04 8.20
CA ILE A 24 -9.45 12.82 7.75
C ILE A 24 -8.66 12.08 8.82
N LYS A 25 -8.76 12.48 10.10
CA LYS A 25 -8.05 11.81 11.21
C LYS A 25 -8.52 10.39 11.45
N VAL A 26 -9.83 10.16 11.37
CA VAL A 26 -10.38 8.81 11.45
C VAL A 26 -9.90 7.96 10.26
N GLY A 27 -9.83 8.54 9.06
CA GLY A 27 -9.24 7.89 7.89
C GLY A 27 -7.76 7.53 8.07
N GLU A 28 -6.94 8.47 8.54
CA GLU A 28 -5.52 8.25 8.84
C GLU A 28 -5.33 7.15 9.88
N HIS A 29 -6.13 7.17 10.96
CA HIS A 29 -6.15 6.11 11.96
C HIS A 29 -6.48 4.75 11.32
N ILE A 30 -7.55 4.65 10.51
CA ILE A 30 -7.93 3.40 9.83
C ILE A 30 -6.77 2.87 8.99
N ASP A 31 -6.09 3.74 8.26
CA ASP A 31 -5.03 3.35 7.34
C ASP A 31 -3.72 2.94 8.02
N ARG A 32 -3.43 3.45 9.23
CA ARG A 32 -2.10 3.31 9.86
C ARG A 32 -2.12 2.61 11.21
N ASP A 33 -3.08 2.94 12.06
CA ASP A 33 -3.04 2.64 13.51
C ASP A 33 -4.21 1.76 13.99
N CYS A 34 -5.24 1.56 13.15
CA CYS A 34 -6.43 0.82 13.52
C CYS A 34 -6.17 -0.68 13.58
N GLU A 35 -6.38 -1.28 14.75
CA GLU A 35 -6.07 -2.69 15.02
C GLU A 35 -7.18 -3.69 14.66
N SER A 36 -8.29 -3.23 14.08
CA SER A 36 -9.36 -4.11 13.62
C SER A 36 -8.91 -4.97 12.43
N ASP A 37 -9.45 -6.18 12.36
CA ASP A 37 -9.21 -7.11 11.25
C ASP A 37 -9.39 -6.47 9.85
N PRO A 38 -10.49 -5.74 9.54
CA PRO A 38 -10.63 -5.08 8.24
C PRO A 38 -9.52 -4.06 7.93
N ALA A 39 -9.03 -3.34 8.93
CA ALA A 39 -7.95 -2.36 8.74
C ALA A 39 -6.60 -3.06 8.53
N LYS A 40 -6.34 -4.15 9.27
CA LYS A 40 -5.14 -4.98 9.12
C LYS A 40 -5.06 -5.64 7.74
N GLU A 41 -6.14 -6.26 7.29
CA GLU A 41 -6.20 -6.90 5.97
C GLU A 41 -6.00 -5.87 4.85
N LYS A 42 -6.60 -4.68 4.94
CA LYS A 42 -6.34 -3.58 3.99
C LYS A 42 -4.86 -3.20 3.91
N ARG A 43 -4.18 -3.07 5.05
CA ARG A 43 -2.72 -2.76 5.08
C ARG A 43 -1.88 -3.89 4.49
N LYS A 44 -2.24 -5.15 4.76
CA LYS A 44 -1.58 -6.34 4.19
C LYS A 44 -1.70 -6.36 2.67
N LEU A 45 -2.88 -6.06 2.12
CA LEU A 45 -3.08 -5.91 0.68
C LEU A 45 -2.23 -4.77 0.10
N ASN A 46 -2.11 -3.64 0.80
CA ASN A 46 -1.24 -2.52 0.37
C ASN A 46 0.27 -2.76 0.62
N SER A 47 0.70 -4.02 0.83
CA SER A 47 2.11 -4.38 1.02
C SER A 47 2.82 -4.73 -0.29
N ASN A 48 2.15 -4.62 -1.45
CA ASN A 48 2.74 -4.97 -2.77
C ASN A 48 3.75 -3.90 -3.23
N ARG A 49 4.92 -3.89 -2.58
CA ARG A 49 6.02 -2.96 -2.87
C ARG A 49 6.67 -3.29 -4.20
N CYS A 50 6.94 -2.26 -4.99
CA CYS A 50 7.68 -2.38 -6.23
C CYS A 50 9.15 -2.79 -5.97
N SER A 51 9.61 -3.82 -6.67
CA SER A 51 10.98 -4.36 -6.55
C SER A 51 12.00 -3.63 -7.44
N ALA A 52 11.57 -2.72 -8.31
CA ALA A 52 12.48 -1.90 -9.12
C ALA A 52 13.35 -1.00 -8.23
N LYS A 53 14.65 -0.91 -8.57
CA LYS A 53 15.61 -0.09 -7.83
C LYS A 53 15.15 1.36 -7.77
N GLY A 54 15.22 1.98 -6.59
CA GLY A 54 14.80 3.36 -6.37
C GLY A 54 13.28 3.60 -6.32
N CYS A 55 12.44 2.60 -6.60
CA CYS A 55 10.99 2.75 -6.54
C CYS A 55 10.44 2.52 -5.12
N LYS A 56 9.60 3.43 -4.64
CA LYS A 56 8.92 3.33 -3.33
C LYS A 56 7.40 3.10 -3.44
N LYS A 57 6.89 2.89 -4.65
CA LYS A 57 5.46 2.67 -4.90
C LYS A 57 5.00 1.33 -4.33
N LYS A 58 3.75 1.31 -3.85
CA LYS A 58 3.02 0.13 -3.40
C LYS A 58 1.68 0.13 -4.11
N GLU A 59 1.25 -1.04 -4.58
CA GLU A 59 -0.03 -1.22 -5.25
C GLU A 59 -1.01 -1.97 -4.33
N LEU A 60 -2.31 -1.75 -4.51
CA LEU A 60 -3.34 -2.47 -3.76
C LEU A 60 -3.44 -3.94 -4.14
N VAL A 61 -3.03 -4.27 -5.35
CA VAL A 61 -3.00 -5.63 -5.90
C VAL A 61 -1.57 -6.04 -6.23
N PRO A 62 -1.22 -7.32 -6.10
CA PRO A 62 0.09 -7.81 -6.52
C PRO A 62 0.23 -7.69 -8.04
N VAL A 63 1.38 -7.19 -8.50
CA VAL A 63 1.75 -7.10 -9.91
C VAL A 63 3.02 -7.92 -10.08
N LEU A 64 2.85 -9.22 -10.28
CA LEU A 64 3.97 -10.16 -10.45
C LEU A 64 4.44 -10.13 -11.90
N CYS A 65 5.74 -10.00 -12.11
CA CYS A 65 6.35 -10.18 -13.42
C CYS A 65 6.34 -11.67 -13.79
N ASP A 66 5.79 -12.03 -14.95
CA ASP A 66 5.70 -13.43 -15.40
C ASP A 66 7.08 -14.09 -15.55
N SER A 67 8.12 -13.31 -15.88
CA SER A 67 9.45 -13.85 -16.15
C SER A 67 10.31 -14.01 -14.89
N CYS A 68 10.31 -13.02 -13.98
CA CYS A 68 11.18 -13.03 -12.79
C CYS A 68 10.42 -13.26 -11.47
N ARG A 69 9.08 -13.31 -11.52
CA ARG A 69 8.16 -13.56 -10.38
C ARG A 69 8.30 -12.59 -9.21
N ARG A 70 8.90 -11.41 -9.44
CA ARG A 70 8.97 -10.33 -8.44
C ARG A 70 7.80 -9.37 -8.60
N ASN A 71 7.44 -8.69 -7.51
CA ASN A 71 6.35 -7.71 -7.50
C ASN A 71 6.81 -6.32 -7.95
N TYR A 72 6.02 -5.64 -8.78
CA TYR A 72 6.30 -4.31 -9.32
C TYR A 72 5.10 -3.36 -9.14
N CYS A 73 5.26 -2.08 -9.53
CA CYS A 73 4.13 -1.16 -9.66
C CYS A 73 3.65 -1.13 -11.11
N LEU A 74 2.51 -0.48 -11.38
CA LEU A 74 1.97 -0.39 -12.74
C LEU A 74 2.96 0.25 -13.74
N ARG A 75 3.85 1.13 -13.27
CA ARG A 75 4.91 1.75 -14.08
C ARG A 75 6.10 0.85 -14.39
N HIS A 76 6.33 -0.20 -13.59
CA HIS A 76 7.46 -1.11 -13.76
C HIS A 76 7.01 -2.56 -14.02
N ARG A 77 5.75 -2.74 -14.45
CA ARG A 77 5.13 -4.06 -14.64
C ARG A 77 5.74 -4.83 -15.80
N HIS A 78 6.20 -4.14 -16.85
CA HIS A 78 6.81 -4.80 -18.01
C HIS A 78 8.27 -5.16 -17.72
N PRO A 79 8.78 -6.28 -18.25
CA PRO A 79 10.18 -6.70 -18.10
C PRO A 79 11.22 -5.66 -18.54
N GLN A 80 10.86 -4.74 -19.43
CA GLN A 80 11.74 -3.68 -19.93
C GLN A 80 11.88 -2.50 -18.95
N ASP A 81 10.91 -2.32 -18.06
CA ASP A 81 10.86 -1.22 -17.10
C ASP A 81 11.54 -1.56 -15.76
N HIS A 82 12.17 -2.73 -15.66
CA HIS A 82 12.93 -3.14 -14.49
C HIS A 82 14.11 -4.04 -14.86
N ASP A 83 15.03 -4.24 -13.91
CA ASP A 83 16.16 -5.15 -14.07
C ASP A 83 15.70 -6.61 -14.00
N CYS A 84 15.02 -7.07 -15.05
CA CYS A 84 14.43 -8.40 -15.12
C CYS A 84 15.51 -9.45 -15.39
N ALA A 85 15.76 -10.33 -14.41
CA ALA A 85 16.80 -11.36 -14.52
C ALA A 85 16.61 -12.29 -15.73
N THR A 86 15.36 -12.59 -16.10
CA THR A 86 15.00 -13.51 -17.19
C THR A 86 14.93 -12.83 -18.57
N ALA A 87 14.69 -11.51 -18.63
CA ALA A 87 14.75 -10.79 -19.91
C ALA A 87 16.17 -10.72 -20.49
N ARG A 88 17.20 -10.87 -19.64
CA ARG A 88 18.60 -10.92 -20.08
C ARG A 88 18.98 -12.23 -20.79
N THR A 89 18.16 -13.27 -20.69
CA THR A 89 18.43 -14.59 -21.30
C THR A 89 17.67 -14.81 -22.61
N ALA A 90 16.68 -13.97 -22.94
CA ALA A 90 15.84 -14.11 -24.12
C ALA A 90 16.29 -13.27 -25.35
N ASN A 91 17.50 -12.71 -25.34
CA ASN A 91 18.08 -11.94 -26.45
C ASN A 91 19.31 -12.63 -27.08
N TYR A 92 19.34 -13.96 -27.08
CA TYR A 92 20.39 -14.73 -27.76
C TYR A 92 19.78 -15.86 -28.60
N LEU A 93 18.94 -15.50 -29.56
CA LEU A 93 18.66 -16.26 -30.79
C LEU A 93 18.54 -15.25 -31.94
#